data_AF-A0A1B6KQD5-F1
#
_entry.id   AF-A0A1B6KQD5-F1
#
_cell.length_a   1.000
_cell.length_b   1.000
_cell.length_c   1.000
_cell.angle_alpha   90.00
_cell.angle_beta   90.00
_cell.angle_gamma   90.00
#
_symmetry.space_group_name_H-M   'P 1'
#
loop_
_entity.id
_entity.type
_entity.pdbx_description
1 polymer ?
#
loop_
_entity_poly.entity_id
_entity_poly.type
_entity_poly.pdbx_seq_one_letter_code
_entity_poly.pdbx_strand_id
1 'polypeptide(L)'
;RSPVPPQRVSSSPSTPRCSSALAFASNTVNSSDIFSNLGKNATLPKSKKQNTPKKPVRSATSEANNLTCTNTPEPGDELPSMPNGRVSSHGDDLGPESVYNLVQEVRKATHLNYELSKVAINVILRGLQELVPPHSTPALLSVQSLLSGDLSMPARVLDKTYDAQRLRLVLQELVSCKEDAQQRSWELYEDEAVISEYLHELISILENADPVICRRVLSQNSYEEICTLLQYYQMEVRWPIRQLLIKALCVMCAVHPPVISILLNSVLPMELARDMMSNTRNISRLTNSSALLTRIFSTGESMPVTHLEHVGSEFVTFLLAFIEEPPETDSADVIPDTFLRVVLAYNLQFPPHSSHNLVLEALARRNNAKVFTEKILLILNREDDPLRAYSSTSGGKSIFKMFYDLFSFDKTAALVYTNDIKVLIDMIVRQLTDLSPGDARRSEYLKLCRMVLRNSNYYEHKHRISDLQKCFTRIFCEDTLSSHNDQALVRDVSNEFPQYFKG
;
A
#
# COMPACT_ATOMS: atom_id res chain seq x y z
N ARG A 1 73.49 7.62 42.89
CA ARG A 1 72.57 8.76 42.61
C ARG A 1 71.36 8.20 41.88
N SER A 2 70.23 8.01 42.57
CA SER A 2 68.93 7.96 41.89
C SER A 2 68.61 9.35 41.33
N PRO A 3 67.77 9.46 40.28
CA PRO A 3 66.37 9.88 40.52
C PRO A 3 65.34 9.21 39.56
N VAL A 4 64.19 8.77 40.07
CA VAL A 4 62.84 9.42 40.02
C VAL A 4 62.10 9.27 38.67
N PRO A 5 60.83 8.79 38.67
CA PRO A 5 59.97 8.72 37.48
C PRO A 5 59.11 9.99 37.31
N PRO A 6 58.62 10.33 36.09
CA PRO A 6 57.50 11.26 35.92
C PRO A 6 56.24 10.50 35.47
N GLN A 7 55.13 10.51 36.24
CA GLN A 7 54.08 11.53 36.39
C GLN A 7 53.02 11.58 35.27
N ARG A 8 51.77 11.35 35.68
CA ARG A 8 50.51 11.69 34.97
C ARG A 8 50.44 13.19 34.67
N VAL A 9 49.94 13.54 33.48
CA VAL A 9 49.22 14.81 33.28
C VAL A 9 47.99 14.54 32.41
N SER A 10 46.86 15.06 32.91
CA SER A 10 45.54 15.18 32.33
C SER A 10 45.48 16.22 31.20
N SER A 11 44.79 15.93 30.10
CA SER A 11 44.14 16.95 29.27
C SER A 11 43.11 16.36 28.31
N SER A 12 41.83 16.58 28.62
CA SER A 12 40.78 16.89 27.65
C SER A 12 40.40 18.38 27.86
N PRO A 13 39.66 19.09 26.98
CA PRO A 13 39.11 18.74 25.67
C PRO A 13 39.35 19.82 24.58
N SER A 14 39.10 19.51 23.30
CA SER A 14 38.58 20.50 22.35
C SER A 14 37.75 19.82 21.26
N THR A 15 36.44 19.79 21.48
CA THR A 15 35.44 19.55 20.44
C THR A 15 35.12 20.89 19.77
N PRO A 16 35.15 20.99 18.43
CA PRO A 16 34.47 22.09 17.77
C PRO A 16 32.96 21.82 17.83
N ARG A 17 32.25 22.75 18.48
CA ARG A 17 30.80 22.91 18.40
C ARG A 17 30.40 23.10 16.94
N CYS A 18 29.57 22.21 16.41
CA CYS A 18 28.66 22.56 15.32
C CYS A 18 27.26 22.66 15.91
N SER A 19 26.84 23.91 16.08
CA SER A 19 25.53 24.31 16.56
C SER A 19 24.45 23.88 15.58
N SER A 20 23.47 23.17 16.12
CA SER A 20 22.13 23.04 15.58
C SER A 20 21.49 24.42 15.45
N ALA A 21 21.11 24.79 14.23
CA ALA A 21 20.15 25.85 13.97
C ALA A 21 18.99 25.23 13.17
N LEU A 22 17.94 24.88 13.92
CA LEU A 22 16.62 24.59 13.39
C LEU A 22 16.07 25.87 12.73
N ALA A 23 15.96 25.87 11.41
CA ALA A 23 15.19 26.86 10.68
C ALA A 23 13.95 26.17 10.10
N PHE A 24 12.81 26.53 10.68
CA PHE A 24 11.48 26.25 10.15
C PHE A 24 11.30 26.98 8.82
N ALA A 25 10.92 26.25 7.78
CA ALA A 25 10.33 26.82 6.58
C ALA A 25 9.19 25.91 6.11
N SER A 26 7.96 26.34 6.43
CA SER A 26 6.73 25.80 5.87
C SER A 26 6.64 26.21 4.41
N ASN A 27 6.75 25.27 3.48
CA ASN A 27 6.41 25.48 2.07
C ASN A 27 5.20 24.62 1.70
N THR A 28 4.02 25.24 1.80
CA THR A 28 2.81 24.85 1.08
C THR A 28 2.99 25.19 -0.39
N VAL A 29 3.12 24.19 -1.26
CA VAL A 29 3.08 24.41 -2.71
C VAL A 29 1.63 24.22 -3.17
N ASN A 30 0.99 25.33 -3.52
CA ASN A 30 -0.30 25.37 -4.20
C ASN A 30 -0.15 24.84 -5.63
N SER A 31 -1.07 23.95 -6.03
CA SER A 31 -1.22 23.47 -7.39
C SER A 31 -1.97 24.49 -8.26
N SER A 32 -1.26 25.36 -8.98
CA SER A 32 -1.92 26.18 -10.01
C SER A 32 -1.04 26.68 -11.18
N ASP A 33 0.20 26.20 -11.37
CA ASP A 33 1.06 26.69 -12.46
C ASP A 33 1.74 25.57 -13.27
N ILE A 34 0.96 24.61 -13.78
CA ILE A 34 1.42 23.60 -14.74
C ILE A 34 0.51 23.59 -15.98
N PHE A 35 0.22 24.76 -16.56
CA PHE A 35 -0.38 24.86 -17.89
C PHE A 35 0.07 26.15 -18.60
N SER A 36 1.37 26.26 -18.86
CA SER A 36 1.86 27.14 -19.93
C SER A 36 3.26 26.67 -20.31
N ASN A 37 3.38 26.08 -21.50
CA ASN A 37 4.60 25.86 -22.32
C ASN A 37 4.66 24.47 -22.98
N LEU A 38 3.65 24.14 -23.79
CA LEU A 38 3.76 23.09 -24.81
C LEU A 38 3.31 23.66 -26.15
N GLY A 39 4.27 24.13 -26.93
CA GLY A 39 4.03 24.67 -28.26
C GLY A 39 5.33 25.09 -28.91
N LYS A 40 5.99 24.14 -29.59
CA LYS A 40 6.86 24.27 -30.77
C LYS A 40 7.93 23.17 -30.76
N ASN A 41 7.76 22.19 -31.65
CA ASN A 41 8.78 21.54 -32.49
C ASN A 41 8.32 20.12 -32.88
N ALA A 42 7.38 20.05 -33.83
CA ALA A 42 7.09 18.82 -34.57
C ALA A 42 8.00 18.77 -35.79
N THR A 43 8.89 17.77 -35.87
CA THR A 43 9.59 17.41 -37.11
C THR A 43 9.51 15.90 -37.30
N LEU A 44 8.76 15.48 -38.32
CA LEU A 44 8.60 14.09 -38.77
C LEU A 44 9.91 13.53 -39.36
N PRO A 45 10.33 12.30 -39.04
CA PRO A 45 11.30 11.56 -39.84
C PRO A 45 10.62 10.63 -40.87
N LYS A 46 11.25 10.57 -42.04
CA LYS A 46 10.84 9.87 -43.27
C LYS A 46 10.96 8.35 -43.16
N SER A 47 10.04 7.66 -43.82
CA SER A 47 9.99 6.22 -44.02
C SER A 47 11.16 5.67 -44.84
N LYS A 48 11.81 4.61 -44.35
CA LYS A 48 12.69 3.72 -45.13
C LYS A 48 12.07 2.32 -45.18
N LYS A 49 11.83 1.85 -46.41
CA LYS A 49 11.43 0.48 -46.75
C LYS A 49 12.57 -0.48 -46.40
N GLN A 50 12.27 -1.62 -45.77
CA GLN A 50 13.08 -2.83 -45.92
C GLN A 50 12.24 -4.11 -45.76
N ASN A 51 12.63 -5.09 -46.57
CA ASN A 51 11.91 -6.27 -47.02
C ASN A 51 11.62 -7.32 -45.94
N THR A 52 10.44 -7.94 -46.03
CA THR A 52 10.06 -9.18 -45.32
C THR A 52 10.36 -10.43 -46.17
N PRO A 53 10.84 -11.55 -45.58
CA PRO A 53 10.92 -12.84 -46.27
C PRO A 53 9.60 -13.63 -46.18
N LYS A 54 9.32 -14.36 -47.26
CA LYS A 54 8.12 -15.17 -47.53
C LYS A 54 8.04 -16.43 -46.63
N LYS A 55 6.85 -16.74 -46.10
CA LYS A 55 6.48 -18.06 -45.56
C LYS A 55 6.03 -19.02 -46.69
N PRO A 56 6.32 -20.32 -46.61
CA PRO A 56 5.86 -21.30 -47.59
C PRO A 56 4.47 -21.88 -47.26
N VAL A 57 3.69 -22.07 -48.31
CA VAL A 57 2.39 -22.75 -48.36
C VAL A 57 2.59 -24.27 -48.29
N ARG A 58 1.75 -24.98 -47.53
CA ARG A 58 1.55 -26.42 -47.70
C ARG A 58 0.06 -26.77 -47.75
N SER A 59 -0.23 -27.61 -48.72
CA SER A 59 -1.49 -28.08 -49.30
C SER A 59 -2.32 -28.98 -48.40
N ALA A 60 -3.65 -28.81 -48.45
CA ALA A 60 -4.63 -29.78 -47.97
C ALA A 60 -5.24 -30.53 -49.17
N THR A 61 -5.29 -31.86 -49.05
CA THR A 61 -5.91 -32.82 -49.97
C THR A 61 -7.42 -32.95 -49.73
N SER A 62 -8.14 -33.24 -50.81
CA SER A 62 -9.59 -33.37 -50.95
C SER A 62 -10.18 -34.68 -50.40
N GLU A 63 -11.47 -34.66 -50.05
CA GLU A 63 -12.52 -35.66 -50.38
C GLU A 63 -13.86 -35.08 -49.84
N ALA A 64 -14.80 -34.62 -50.68
CA ALA A 64 -15.79 -35.34 -51.50
C ALA A 64 -17.22 -35.15 -50.92
N ASN A 65 -18.07 -34.48 -51.73
CA ASN A 65 -19.49 -34.77 -52.03
C ASN A 65 -20.54 -34.77 -50.87
N ASN A 66 -21.72 -34.13 -50.96
CA ASN A 66 -22.63 -34.03 -52.10
C ASN A 66 -23.79 -33.02 -51.86
N LEU A 67 -24.18 -32.32 -52.94
CA LEU A 67 -25.55 -32.03 -53.45
C LEU A 67 -26.52 -31.23 -52.53
N THR A 68 -27.25 -30.17 -52.95
CA THR A 68 -27.80 -29.75 -54.26
C THR A 68 -28.29 -28.29 -54.11
N CYS A 69 -27.94 -27.34 -55.01
CA CYS A 69 -28.78 -26.71 -56.06
C CYS A 69 -30.10 -26.05 -55.56
N THR A 70 -30.51 -24.82 -55.90
CA THR A 70 -30.27 -23.99 -57.10
C THR A 70 -30.99 -22.62 -57.02
N ASN A 71 -30.41 -21.62 -57.72
CA ASN A 71 -31.03 -20.48 -58.45
C ASN A 71 -31.35 -19.12 -57.78
N THR A 72 -30.56 -18.11 -58.20
CA THR A 72 -30.85 -16.68 -58.42
C THR A 72 -31.51 -16.45 -59.83
N PRO A 73 -31.84 -15.23 -60.35
CA PRO A 73 -32.17 -13.89 -59.79
C PRO A 73 -33.43 -13.17 -60.41
N GLU A 74 -33.97 -12.13 -59.72
CA GLU A 74 -34.61 -10.82 -60.10
C GLU A 74 -35.52 -10.62 -61.36
N PRO A 75 -36.20 -9.45 -61.65
CA PRO A 75 -36.42 -8.16 -60.95
C PRO A 75 -37.89 -7.59 -60.98
N GLY A 76 -38.15 -6.43 -60.36
CA GLY A 76 -39.32 -5.57 -60.66
C GLY A 76 -39.62 -4.46 -59.65
N ASP A 77 -39.44 -3.20 -60.08
CA ASP A 77 -39.56 -1.93 -59.36
C ASP A 77 -40.89 -1.66 -58.62
N GLU A 78 -40.83 -0.91 -57.51
CA GLU A 78 -41.60 0.33 -57.26
C GLU A 78 -41.29 0.92 -55.85
N LEU A 79 -40.78 2.15 -55.81
CA LEU A 79 -40.88 3.06 -54.67
C LEU A 79 -42.16 3.90 -54.88
N PRO A 80 -42.97 4.23 -53.84
CA PRO A 80 -42.51 5.18 -52.83
C PRO A 80 -43.11 5.03 -51.40
N SER A 81 -42.54 5.85 -50.49
CA SER A 81 -43.10 6.38 -49.23
C SER A 81 -42.82 5.65 -47.89
N MET A 82 -42.07 6.35 -47.04
CA MET A 82 -42.08 6.27 -45.57
C MET A 82 -42.73 7.57 -45.04
N PRO A 83 -43.14 7.71 -43.76
CA PRO A 83 -43.34 6.69 -42.72
C PRO A 83 -44.69 6.86 -41.98
N ASN A 84 -45.16 5.82 -41.30
CA ASN A 84 -45.95 6.03 -40.08
C ASN A 84 -45.62 4.94 -39.05
N GLY A 85 -44.36 5.00 -38.57
CA GLY A 85 -43.96 4.27 -37.39
C GLY A 85 -44.55 4.95 -36.17
N ARG A 86 -45.52 4.28 -35.53
CA ARG A 86 -45.99 4.62 -34.19
C ARG A 86 -44.79 4.83 -33.27
N VAL A 87 -44.58 6.07 -32.84
CA VAL A 87 -43.75 6.39 -31.69
C VAL A 87 -44.46 5.78 -30.49
N SER A 88 -43.98 4.62 -30.04
CA SER A 88 -44.32 4.12 -28.71
C SER A 88 -43.64 5.06 -27.73
N SER A 89 -44.44 5.89 -27.07
CA SER A 89 -44.03 6.72 -25.94
C SER A 89 -43.65 5.83 -24.76
N HIS A 90 -42.42 5.32 -24.76
CA HIS A 90 -41.74 5.00 -23.51
C HIS A 90 -41.17 6.31 -22.99
N GLY A 91 -41.61 6.75 -21.81
CA GLY A 91 -40.87 7.76 -21.07
C GLY A 91 -39.49 7.18 -20.80
N ASP A 92 -38.48 7.68 -21.50
CA ASP A 92 -37.08 7.31 -21.32
C ASP A 92 -36.62 7.79 -19.94
N ASP A 93 -36.86 6.97 -18.93
CA ASP A 93 -36.25 7.14 -17.63
C ASP A 93 -34.78 6.74 -17.79
N LEU A 94 -33.87 7.72 -17.70
CA LEU A 94 -32.42 7.51 -17.80
C LEU A 94 -31.96 6.65 -16.63
N GLY A 95 -32.00 5.34 -16.82
CA GLY A 95 -31.67 4.37 -15.79
C GLY A 95 -30.18 4.39 -15.40
N PRO A 96 -29.84 3.86 -14.21
CA PRO A 96 -28.46 3.79 -13.71
C PRO A 96 -27.52 3.02 -14.65
N GLU A 97 -28.04 2.04 -15.40
CA GLU A 97 -27.28 1.29 -16.39
C GLU A 97 -26.78 2.15 -17.55
N SER A 98 -27.63 3.04 -18.06
CA SER A 98 -27.26 3.95 -19.16
C SER A 98 -26.19 4.95 -18.71
N VAL A 99 -26.30 5.47 -17.49
CA VAL A 99 -25.30 6.37 -16.90
C VAL A 99 -23.98 5.64 -16.65
N TYR A 100 -24.04 4.41 -16.14
CA TYR A 100 -22.84 3.59 -15.95
C TYR A 100 -22.14 3.29 -17.27
N ASN A 101 -22.87 2.91 -18.32
CA ASN A 101 -22.31 2.66 -19.64
C ASN A 101 -21.68 3.92 -20.25
N LEU A 102 -22.26 5.10 -20.01
CA LEU A 102 -21.65 6.38 -20.41
C LEU A 102 -20.28 6.59 -19.73
N VAL A 103 -20.17 6.30 -18.42
CA VAL A 103 -18.89 6.36 -17.69
C VAL A 103 -17.87 5.40 -18.31
N GLN A 104 -18.29 4.17 -18.62
CA GLN A 104 -17.42 3.17 -19.26
C GLN A 104 -16.95 3.59 -20.66
N GLU A 105 -17.81 4.20 -21.47
CA GLU A 105 -17.44 4.70 -22.80
C GLU A 105 -16.47 5.88 -22.73
N VAL A 106 -16.70 6.84 -21.83
CA VAL A 106 -15.75 7.96 -21.61
C VAL A 106 -14.40 7.42 -21.16
N ARG A 107 -14.39 6.48 -20.22
CA ARG A 107 -13.17 5.83 -19.77
C ARG A 107 -12.43 5.13 -20.89
N LYS A 108 -13.13 4.31 -21.69
CA LYS A 108 -12.56 3.59 -22.83
C LYS A 108 -11.96 4.54 -23.88
N ALA A 109 -12.61 5.68 -24.12
CA ALA A 109 -12.17 6.64 -25.12
C ALA A 109 -11.02 7.56 -24.64
N THR A 110 -10.93 7.83 -23.34
CA THR A 110 -10.01 8.84 -22.77
C THR A 110 -8.88 8.25 -21.94
N HIS A 111 -8.97 6.98 -21.56
CA HIS A 111 -8.09 6.32 -20.60
C HIS A 111 -8.02 6.99 -19.21
N LEU A 112 -8.96 7.89 -18.89
CA LEU A 112 -9.11 8.44 -17.54
C LEU A 112 -9.47 7.33 -16.56
N ASN A 113 -9.04 7.46 -15.30
CA ASN A 113 -9.51 6.57 -14.25
C ASN A 113 -11.03 6.69 -14.05
N TYR A 114 -11.63 5.69 -13.41
CA TYR A 114 -13.09 5.60 -13.26
C TYR A 114 -13.70 6.85 -12.60
N GLU A 115 -13.10 7.36 -11.53
CA GLU A 115 -13.60 8.56 -10.84
C GLU A 115 -13.42 9.83 -11.67
N LEU A 116 -12.29 9.99 -12.37
CA LEU A 116 -12.06 11.11 -13.28
C LEU A 116 -13.01 11.06 -14.49
N SER A 117 -13.44 9.87 -14.91
CA SER A 117 -14.45 9.71 -15.97
C SER A 117 -15.81 10.24 -15.51
N LYS A 118 -16.21 9.99 -14.24
CA LYS A 118 -17.40 10.62 -13.65
C LYS A 118 -17.26 12.14 -13.57
N VAL A 119 -16.09 12.64 -13.16
CA VAL A 119 -15.81 14.08 -13.09
C VAL A 119 -15.90 14.72 -14.47
N ALA A 120 -15.32 14.11 -15.50
CA ALA A 120 -15.37 14.61 -16.87
C ALA A 120 -16.83 14.73 -17.36
N ILE A 121 -17.65 13.72 -17.12
CA ILE A 121 -19.08 13.78 -17.47
C ILE A 121 -19.78 14.89 -16.68
N ASN A 122 -19.52 15.03 -15.38
CA ASN A 122 -20.10 16.10 -14.57
C ASN A 122 -19.73 17.51 -15.06
N VAL A 123 -18.49 17.72 -15.53
CA VAL A 123 -18.06 19.00 -16.12
C VAL A 123 -18.82 19.27 -17.42
N ILE A 124 -18.96 18.26 -18.28
CA ILE A 124 -19.71 18.37 -19.54
C ILE A 124 -21.19 18.67 -19.25
N LEU A 125 -21.81 17.98 -18.30
CA LEU A 125 -23.21 18.20 -17.92
C LEU A 125 -23.45 19.62 -17.40
N ARG A 126 -22.54 20.17 -16.59
CA ARG A 126 -22.63 21.56 -16.11
C ARG A 126 -22.53 22.56 -17.27
N GLY A 127 -21.58 22.36 -18.19
CA GLY A 127 -21.47 23.22 -19.38
C GLY A 127 -22.72 23.15 -20.28
N LEU A 128 -23.32 21.96 -20.43
CA LEU A 128 -24.55 21.79 -21.19
C LEU A 128 -25.77 22.43 -20.51
N GLN A 129 -25.83 22.49 -19.17
CA GLN A 129 -26.92 23.18 -18.47
C GLN A 129 -26.98 24.68 -18.81
N GLU A 130 -25.84 25.31 -19.14
CA GLU A 130 -25.78 26.71 -19.55
C GLU A 130 -26.20 26.93 -21.02
N LEU A 131 -26.10 25.89 -21.86
CA LEU A 131 -26.31 25.96 -23.30
C LEU A 131 -27.66 25.40 -23.76
N VAL A 132 -28.27 24.51 -22.98
CA VAL A 132 -29.47 23.76 -23.36
C VAL A 132 -30.72 24.42 -22.78
N PRO A 133 -31.86 24.40 -23.50
CA PRO A 133 -33.12 24.94 -23.00
C PRO A 133 -33.58 24.36 -21.64
N PRO A 134 -34.34 25.13 -20.84
CA PRO A 134 -34.73 24.78 -19.47
C PRO A 134 -35.57 23.50 -19.34
N HIS A 135 -36.15 22.99 -20.42
CA HIS A 135 -36.95 21.76 -20.42
C HIS A 135 -36.09 20.49 -20.37
N SER A 136 -34.80 20.55 -20.73
CA SER A 136 -33.87 19.40 -20.66
C SER A 136 -33.04 19.38 -19.36
N THR A 137 -33.06 20.48 -18.59
CA THR A 137 -32.34 20.61 -17.31
C THR A 137 -32.69 19.51 -16.29
N PRO A 138 -33.96 19.07 -16.12
CA PRO A 138 -34.30 18.01 -15.17
C PRO A 138 -33.62 16.67 -15.50
N ALA A 139 -33.49 16.32 -16.79
CA ALA A 139 -32.83 15.09 -17.20
C ALA A 139 -31.31 15.14 -16.93
N LEU A 140 -30.67 16.30 -17.18
CA LEU A 140 -29.24 16.51 -16.88
C LEU A 140 -28.97 16.45 -15.37
N LEU A 141 -29.86 17.01 -14.55
CA LEU A 141 -29.78 16.94 -13.09
C LEU A 141 -29.99 15.51 -12.57
N SER A 142 -30.87 14.72 -13.21
CA SER A 142 -31.07 13.30 -12.88
C SER A 142 -29.80 12.48 -13.09
N VAL A 143 -29.14 12.66 -14.25
CA VAL A 143 -27.85 12.00 -14.53
C VAL A 143 -26.77 12.45 -13.54
N GLN A 144 -26.71 13.73 -13.22
CA GLN A 144 -25.74 14.28 -12.25
C GLN A 144 -25.98 13.72 -10.83
N SER A 145 -27.24 13.55 -10.44
CA SER A 145 -27.62 12.91 -9.18
C SER A 145 -27.16 11.45 -9.14
N LEU A 146 -27.40 10.69 -10.22
CA LEU A 146 -26.95 9.30 -10.34
C LEU A 146 -25.42 9.15 -10.33
N LEU A 147 -24.68 10.05 -10.99
CA LEU A 147 -23.21 10.06 -10.99
C LEU A 147 -22.60 10.40 -9.63
N SER A 148 -23.33 11.16 -8.81
CA SER A 148 -22.90 11.54 -7.47
C SER A 148 -23.13 10.42 -6.45
N GLY A 149 -23.99 9.44 -6.78
CA GLY A 149 -24.25 8.26 -5.98
C GLY A 149 -23.44 7.03 -6.41
N ASP A 150 -23.58 5.94 -5.65
CA ASP A 150 -22.98 4.65 -5.99
C ASP A 150 -23.79 3.95 -7.09
N LEU A 151 -23.22 3.89 -8.30
CA LEU A 151 -23.77 3.15 -9.43
C LEU A 151 -23.58 1.64 -9.23
N SER A 152 -24.44 1.04 -8.40
CA SER A 152 -24.44 -0.42 -8.20
C SER A 152 -25.07 -1.12 -9.40
N MET A 153 -24.25 -1.91 -10.11
CA MET A 153 -24.65 -2.60 -11.33
C MET A 153 -24.74 -4.12 -11.14
N PRO A 154 -25.74 -4.79 -11.77
CA PRO A 154 -25.80 -6.24 -11.76
C PRO A 154 -24.56 -6.88 -12.38
N ALA A 155 -24.17 -8.03 -11.85
CA ALA A 155 -23.08 -8.89 -12.31
C ALA A 155 -22.97 -9.01 -13.85
N ARG A 156 -24.11 -9.25 -14.51
CA ARG A 156 -24.21 -9.39 -15.98
C ARG A 156 -23.72 -8.18 -16.77
N VAL A 157 -23.83 -6.97 -16.21
CA VAL A 157 -23.41 -5.73 -16.86
C VAL A 157 -21.92 -5.54 -16.63
N LEU A 158 -21.47 -5.71 -15.38
CA LEU A 158 -20.06 -5.63 -14.99
C LEU A 158 -19.19 -6.58 -15.84
N ASP A 159 -19.66 -7.80 -16.08
CA ASP A 159 -18.92 -8.82 -16.85
C ASP A 159 -18.70 -8.47 -18.31
N LYS A 160 -19.56 -7.61 -18.88
CA LYS A 160 -19.51 -7.20 -20.29
C LYS A 160 -18.72 -5.92 -20.53
N THR A 161 -18.28 -5.26 -19.45
CA THR A 161 -17.46 -4.04 -19.57
C THR A 161 -16.13 -4.35 -20.25
N TYR A 162 -15.57 -3.33 -20.90
CA TYR A 162 -14.27 -3.42 -21.57
C TYR A 162 -13.16 -3.86 -20.60
N ASP A 163 -13.07 -3.21 -19.43
CA ASP A 163 -12.06 -3.52 -18.42
C ASP A 163 -12.21 -4.95 -17.87
N ALA A 164 -13.43 -5.46 -17.68
CA ALA A 164 -13.63 -6.83 -17.22
C ALA A 164 -13.13 -7.85 -18.25
N GLN A 165 -13.41 -7.62 -19.54
CA GLN A 165 -12.98 -8.48 -20.62
C GLN A 165 -11.46 -8.45 -20.81
N ARG A 166 -10.86 -7.25 -20.80
CA ARG A 166 -9.40 -7.11 -20.89
C ARG A 166 -8.69 -7.71 -19.68
N LEU A 167 -9.19 -7.49 -18.47
CA LEU A 167 -8.59 -8.06 -17.26
C LEU A 167 -8.58 -9.59 -17.31
N ARG A 168 -9.68 -10.23 -17.73
CA ARG A 168 -9.73 -11.69 -17.91
C ARG A 168 -8.75 -12.18 -18.96
N LEU A 169 -8.71 -11.51 -20.11
CA LEU A 169 -7.83 -11.89 -21.21
C LEU A 169 -6.36 -11.79 -20.77
N VAL A 170 -5.95 -10.68 -20.16
CA VAL A 170 -4.58 -10.50 -19.67
C VAL A 170 -4.21 -11.55 -18.63
N LEU A 171 -5.12 -11.88 -17.70
CA LEU A 171 -4.89 -12.96 -16.73
C LEU A 171 -4.72 -14.31 -17.43
N GLN A 172 -5.55 -14.63 -18.43
CA GLN A 172 -5.46 -15.87 -19.20
C GLN A 172 -4.14 -15.96 -19.99
N GLU A 173 -3.71 -14.88 -20.62
CA GLU A 173 -2.43 -14.84 -21.34
C GLU A 173 -1.25 -15.06 -20.38
N LEU A 174 -1.27 -14.48 -19.18
CA LEU A 174 -0.24 -14.72 -18.16
C LEU A 174 -0.25 -16.17 -17.66
N VAL A 175 -1.42 -16.80 -17.57
CA VAL A 175 -1.52 -18.25 -17.30
C VAL A 175 -0.88 -19.04 -18.44
N SER A 176 -1.17 -18.70 -19.69
CA SER A 176 -0.53 -19.35 -20.85
C SER A 176 0.99 -19.17 -20.86
N CYS A 177 1.51 -17.99 -20.52
CA CYS A 177 2.95 -17.75 -20.39
C CYS A 177 3.59 -18.68 -19.34
N LYS A 178 2.93 -18.88 -18.19
CA LYS A 178 3.39 -19.81 -17.15
C LYS A 178 3.45 -21.26 -17.68
N GLU A 179 2.39 -21.72 -18.33
CA GLU A 179 2.34 -23.09 -18.87
C GLU A 179 3.39 -23.31 -19.98
N ASP A 180 3.65 -22.31 -20.82
CA ASP A 180 4.74 -22.35 -21.80
C ASP A 180 6.12 -22.42 -21.14
N ALA A 181 6.34 -21.65 -20.06
CA ALA A 181 7.58 -21.69 -19.29
C ALA A 181 7.85 -23.05 -18.62
N GLN A 182 6.80 -23.83 -18.30
CA GLN A 182 6.96 -25.21 -17.84
C GLN A 182 7.40 -26.16 -18.96
N GLN A 183 7.06 -25.86 -20.21
CA GLN A 183 7.22 -26.76 -21.35
C GLN A 183 8.47 -26.49 -22.20
N ARG A 184 9.05 -25.27 -22.20
CA ARG A 184 10.17 -24.89 -23.08
C ARG A 184 11.36 -24.29 -22.32
N SER A 185 12.58 -24.66 -22.71
CA SER A 185 13.83 -24.14 -22.12
C SER A 185 14.55 -23.07 -22.95
N TRP A 186 14.20 -22.88 -24.24
CA TRP A 186 15.03 -22.09 -25.19
C TRP A 186 14.36 -20.82 -25.76
N GLU A 187 13.03 -20.67 -25.78
CA GLU A 187 12.32 -19.49 -26.33
C GLU A 187 12.11 -18.33 -25.34
N LEU A 188 12.46 -18.52 -24.05
CA LEU A 188 12.17 -17.62 -22.93
C LEU A 188 12.94 -16.28 -22.91
N TYR A 189 13.68 -15.92 -23.95
CA TYR A 189 14.41 -14.64 -23.97
C TYR A 189 13.80 -13.62 -24.94
N GLU A 190 12.94 -14.06 -25.87
CA GLU A 190 12.30 -13.16 -26.84
C GLU A 190 10.90 -12.69 -26.39
N ASP A 191 10.35 -13.27 -25.33
CA ASP A 191 8.99 -13.00 -24.82
C ASP A 191 8.92 -12.00 -23.66
N GLU A 192 10.05 -11.58 -23.08
CA GLU A 192 10.08 -10.69 -21.91
C GLU A 192 9.28 -9.40 -22.14
N ALA A 193 9.40 -8.80 -23.34
CA ALA A 193 8.68 -7.59 -23.69
C ALA A 193 7.16 -7.82 -23.72
N VAL A 194 6.72 -8.96 -24.26
CA VAL A 194 5.30 -9.33 -24.36
C VAL A 194 4.71 -9.57 -22.97
N ILE A 195 5.41 -10.32 -22.12
CA ILE A 195 4.99 -10.56 -20.73
C ILE A 195 4.93 -9.24 -19.96
N SER A 196 5.91 -8.35 -20.17
CA SER A 196 5.93 -7.04 -19.54
C SER A 196 4.76 -6.17 -19.99
N GLU A 197 4.39 -6.20 -21.27
CA GLU A 197 3.20 -5.51 -21.79
C GLU A 197 1.91 -6.01 -21.11
N TYR A 198 1.75 -7.34 -20.98
CA TYR A 198 0.61 -7.91 -20.26
C TYR A 198 0.58 -7.49 -18.78
N LEU A 199 1.72 -7.52 -18.08
CA LEU A 199 1.77 -7.10 -16.68
C LEU A 199 1.53 -5.59 -16.51
N HIS A 200 2.03 -4.76 -17.42
CA HIS A 200 1.75 -3.32 -17.43
C HIS A 200 0.27 -3.04 -17.67
N GLU A 201 -0.36 -3.76 -18.59
CA GLU A 201 -1.80 -3.65 -18.82
C GLU A 201 -2.60 -4.11 -17.59
N LEU A 202 -2.25 -5.24 -16.99
CA LEU A 202 -2.86 -5.74 -15.75
C LEU A 202 -2.83 -4.67 -14.65
N ILE A 203 -1.65 -4.11 -14.38
CA ILE A 203 -1.45 -3.06 -13.38
C ILE A 203 -2.29 -1.83 -13.72
N SER A 204 -2.27 -1.38 -14.98
CA SER A 204 -3.01 -0.20 -15.42
C SER A 204 -4.52 -0.37 -15.25
N ILE A 205 -5.07 -1.54 -15.59
CA ILE A 205 -6.49 -1.83 -15.37
C ILE A 205 -6.80 -1.81 -13.88
N LEU A 206 -6.02 -2.51 -13.05
CA LEU A 206 -6.25 -2.59 -11.61
C LEU A 206 -6.14 -1.22 -10.90
N GLU A 207 -5.25 -0.33 -11.35
CA GLU A 207 -5.07 1.01 -10.76
C GLU A 207 -6.21 1.98 -11.16
N ASN A 208 -6.77 1.84 -12.37
CA ASN A 208 -7.61 2.88 -12.96
C ASN A 208 -9.08 2.48 -13.18
N ALA A 209 -9.40 1.18 -13.24
CA ALA A 209 -10.75 0.69 -13.49
C ALA A 209 -11.67 0.86 -12.28
N ASP A 210 -12.97 0.62 -12.49
CA ASP A 210 -13.92 0.51 -11.40
C ASP A 210 -13.48 -0.63 -10.45
N PRO A 211 -13.18 -0.34 -9.17
CA PRO A 211 -12.74 -1.36 -8.22
C PRO A 211 -13.73 -2.53 -8.08
N VAL A 212 -15.03 -2.32 -8.32
CA VAL A 212 -16.05 -3.39 -8.29
C VAL A 212 -15.79 -4.41 -9.40
N ILE A 213 -15.40 -3.97 -10.60
CA ILE A 213 -15.05 -4.84 -11.72
C ILE A 213 -13.82 -5.69 -11.35
N CYS A 214 -12.77 -5.04 -10.86
CA CYS A 214 -11.54 -5.72 -10.48
C CYS A 214 -11.77 -6.77 -9.39
N ARG A 215 -12.48 -6.40 -8.31
CA ARG A 215 -12.84 -7.34 -7.24
C ARG A 215 -13.61 -8.54 -7.77
N ARG A 216 -14.59 -8.29 -8.66
CA ARG A 216 -15.40 -9.34 -9.26
C ARG A 216 -14.54 -10.30 -10.07
N VAL A 217 -13.72 -9.81 -11.01
CA VAL A 217 -12.88 -10.65 -11.86
C VAL A 217 -11.83 -11.41 -11.04
N LEU A 218 -11.18 -10.76 -10.08
CA LEU A 218 -10.18 -11.40 -9.21
C LEU A 218 -10.77 -12.50 -8.32
N SER A 219 -12.05 -12.38 -7.93
CA SER A 219 -12.76 -13.38 -7.10
C SER A 219 -13.37 -14.54 -7.88
N GLN A 220 -13.23 -14.57 -9.22
CA GLN A 220 -13.74 -15.68 -10.02
C GLN A 220 -12.99 -16.98 -9.68
N ASN A 221 -13.67 -18.11 -9.88
CA ASN A 221 -13.10 -19.46 -9.70
C ASN A 221 -12.37 -19.67 -8.36
N SER A 222 -12.85 -19.05 -7.28
CA SER A 222 -12.20 -19.10 -5.97
C SER A 222 -10.74 -18.63 -5.99
N TYR A 223 -10.44 -17.57 -6.74
CA TYR A 223 -9.12 -16.93 -6.84
C TYR A 223 -8.05 -17.75 -7.60
N GLU A 224 -8.47 -18.64 -8.50
CA GLU A 224 -7.58 -19.51 -9.28
C GLU A 224 -6.52 -18.72 -10.07
N GLU A 225 -6.89 -17.60 -10.67
CA GLU A 225 -5.98 -16.76 -11.47
C GLU A 225 -4.89 -16.13 -10.59
N ILE A 226 -5.23 -15.74 -9.35
CA ILE A 226 -4.26 -15.23 -8.37
C ILE A 226 -3.31 -16.35 -7.96
N CYS A 227 -3.83 -17.52 -7.60
CA CYS A 227 -3.02 -18.68 -7.24
C CYS A 227 -2.05 -19.06 -8.38
N THR A 228 -2.50 -18.99 -9.63
CA THR A 228 -1.67 -19.28 -10.80
C THR A 228 -0.57 -18.22 -11.00
N LEU A 229 -0.87 -16.95 -10.79
CA LEU A 229 0.15 -15.88 -10.80
C LEU A 229 1.20 -16.07 -9.70
N LEU A 230 0.82 -16.58 -8.53
CA LEU A 230 1.77 -16.88 -7.45
C LEU A 230 2.70 -18.04 -7.82
N GLN A 231 2.17 -19.09 -8.44
CA GLN A 231 2.98 -20.16 -8.99
C GLN A 231 3.91 -19.64 -10.08
N TYR A 232 3.43 -18.74 -10.93
CA TYR A 232 4.26 -18.12 -11.96
C TYR A 232 5.40 -17.30 -11.35
N TYR A 233 5.12 -16.50 -10.32
CA TYR A 233 6.16 -15.77 -9.58
C TYR A 233 7.24 -16.68 -8.98
N GLN A 234 6.86 -17.87 -8.51
CA GLN A 234 7.80 -18.86 -7.98
C GLN A 234 8.72 -19.46 -9.06
N MET A 235 8.19 -19.62 -10.27
CA MET A 235 8.94 -20.14 -11.42
C MET A 235 9.81 -19.09 -12.12
N GLU A 236 9.37 -17.84 -12.12
CA GLU A 236 10.03 -16.77 -12.85
C GLU A 236 11.34 -16.34 -12.16
N VAL A 237 12.43 -16.34 -12.92
CA VAL A 237 13.78 -15.99 -12.44
C VAL A 237 14.19 -14.58 -12.88
N ARG A 238 13.57 -14.05 -13.95
CA ARG A 238 13.90 -12.75 -14.52
C ARG A 238 13.34 -11.64 -13.64
N TRP A 239 14.23 -10.85 -13.08
CA TRP A 239 13.85 -9.74 -12.20
C TRP A 239 12.90 -8.72 -12.84
N PRO A 240 13.06 -8.32 -14.13
CA PRO A 240 12.16 -7.37 -14.75
C PRO A 240 10.68 -7.79 -14.73
N ILE A 241 10.41 -9.10 -14.83
CA ILE A 241 9.07 -9.66 -14.75
C ILE A 241 8.65 -9.80 -13.28
N ARG A 242 9.53 -10.30 -12.40
CA ARG A 242 9.23 -10.43 -10.96
C ARG A 242 8.87 -9.09 -10.31
N GLN A 243 9.55 -8.00 -10.65
CA GLN A 243 9.20 -6.66 -10.12
C GLN A 243 7.79 -6.24 -10.57
N LEU A 244 7.39 -6.55 -11.80
CA LEU A 244 6.05 -6.23 -12.31
C LEU A 244 5.00 -7.13 -11.66
N LEU A 245 5.29 -8.41 -11.43
CA LEU A 245 4.43 -9.30 -10.65
C LEU A 245 4.24 -8.79 -9.22
N ILE A 246 5.32 -8.37 -8.54
CA ILE A 246 5.25 -7.75 -7.21
C ILE A 246 4.36 -6.50 -7.23
N LYS A 247 4.51 -5.64 -8.25
CA LYS A 247 3.68 -4.44 -8.40
C LYS A 247 2.21 -4.81 -8.63
N ALA A 248 1.92 -5.77 -9.52
CA ALA A 248 0.57 -6.26 -9.77
C ALA A 248 -0.08 -6.80 -8.48
N LEU A 249 0.63 -7.64 -7.72
CA LEU A 249 0.15 -8.17 -6.45
C LEU A 249 -0.09 -7.07 -5.40
N CYS A 250 0.78 -6.05 -5.34
CA CYS A 250 0.55 -4.88 -4.49
C CYS A 250 -0.76 -4.16 -4.82
N VAL A 251 -1.03 -3.93 -6.10
CA VAL A 251 -2.27 -3.27 -6.55
C VAL A 251 -3.48 -4.16 -6.30
N MET A 252 -3.39 -5.47 -6.56
CA MET A 252 -4.47 -6.43 -6.24
C MET A 252 -4.86 -6.37 -4.77
N CYS A 253 -3.90 -6.36 -3.86
CA CYS A 253 -4.16 -6.22 -2.43
C CYS A 253 -4.77 -4.86 -2.05
N ALA A 254 -4.47 -3.78 -2.79
CA ALA A 254 -5.08 -2.47 -2.56
C ALA A 254 -6.57 -2.46 -2.96
N VAL A 255 -6.89 -3.11 -4.08
CA VAL A 255 -8.23 -3.09 -4.68
C VAL A 255 -9.16 -4.13 -4.03
N HIS A 256 -8.60 -5.28 -3.63
CA HIS A 256 -9.33 -6.42 -3.08
C HIS A 256 -8.63 -6.99 -1.83
N PRO A 257 -8.98 -6.53 -0.61
CA PRO A 257 -8.33 -6.94 0.63
C PRO A 257 -8.25 -8.45 0.91
N PRO A 258 -9.23 -9.31 0.53
CA PRO A 258 -9.12 -10.76 0.69
C PRO A 258 -7.88 -11.39 0.03
N VAL A 259 -7.31 -10.73 -0.99
CA VAL A 259 -6.07 -11.18 -1.62
C VAL A 259 -4.93 -11.20 -0.61
N ILE A 260 -4.90 -10.28 0.37
CA ILE A 260 -3.85 -10.24 1.41
C ILE A 260 -3.77 -11.57 2.16
N SER A 261 -4.92 -12.13 2.56
CA SER A 261 -4.96 -13.41 3.28
C SER A 261 -4.56 -14.58 2.39
N ILE A 262 -4.90 -14.54 1.10
CA ILE A 262 -4.43 -15.54 0.11
C ILE A 262 -2.91 -15.49 -0.01
N LEU A 263 -2.32 -14.29 -0.11
CA LEU A 263 -0.87 -14.12 -0.19
C LEU A 263 -0.17 -14.57 1.10
N LEU A 264 -0.72 -14.22 2.26
CA LEU A 264 -0.19 -14.58 3.57
C LEU A 264 -0.09 -16.09 3.76
N ASN A 265 -1.09 -16.83 3.27
CA ASN A 265 -1.18 -18.29 3.38
C ASN A 265 -0.48 -19.04 2.22
N SER A 266 0.11 -18.32 1.26
CA SER A 266 0.85 -18.91 0.14
C SER A 266 2.36 -19.02 0.45
N VAL A 267 3.13 -19.63 -0.46
CA VAL A 267 4.60 -19.71 -0.38
C VAL A 267 5.28 -18.33 -0.58
N LEU A 268 4.55 -17.33 -1.08
CA LEU A 268 5.08 -16.04 -1.47
C LEU A 268 5.90 -15.32 -0.38
N PRO A 269 5.48 -15.23 0.90
CA PRO A 269 6.27 -14.55 1.92
C PRO A 269 7.64 -15.19 2.13
N MET A 270 7.72 -16.53 2.05
CA MET A 270 8.98 -17.27 2.17
C MET A 270 9.89 -17.00 0.97
N GLU A 271 9.33 -16.99 -0.25
CA GLU A 271 10.09 -16.69 -1.47
C GLU A 271 10.63 -15.26 -1.49
N LEU A 272 9.85 -14.28 -1.02
CA LEU A 272 10.28 -12.89 -0.90
C LEU A 272 11.42 -12.75 0.13
N ALA A 273 11.28 -13.36 1.31
CA ALA A 273 12.32 -13.34 2.33
C ALA A 273 13.62 -13.96 1.83
N ARG A 274 13.54 -15.14 1.20
CA ARG A 274 14.69 -15.84 0.61
C ARG A 274 15.37 -15.00 -0.48
N ASP A 275 14.58 -14.38 -1.36
CA ASP A 275 15.10 -13.52 -2.43
C ASP A 275 15.81 -12.28 -1.89
N MET A 276 15.25 -11.64 -0.86
CA MET A 276 15.83 -10.48 -0.19
C MET A 276 17.17 -10.83 0.48
N MET A 277 17.23 -11.94 1.23
CA MET A 277 18.45 -12.38 1.92
C MET A 277 19.53 -12.84 0.93
N SER A 278 19.15 -13.27 -0.27
CA SER A 278 20.10 -13.67 -1.33
C SER A 278 20.63 -12.49 -2.15
N ASN A 279 19.88 -11.38 -2.24
CA ASN A 279 20.18 -10.25 -3.12
C ASN A 279 20.34 -8.92 -2.37
N THR A 280 21.15 -8.93 -1.31
CA THR A 280 21.27 -7.84 -0.33
C THR A 280 21.81 -6.50 -0.84
N ARG A 281 22.46 -6.47 -2.02
CA ARG A 281 22.98 -5.25 -2.64
C ARG A 281 22.02 -4.59 -3.64
N ASN A 282 20.94 -5.26 -4.00
CA ASN A 282 20.00 -4.73 -4.98
C ASN A 282 18.88 -3.96 -4.29
N ILE A 283 19.05 -2.64 -4.16
CA ILE A 283 18.12 -1.76 -3.45
C ILE A 283 16.71 -1.85 -4.04
N SER A 284 16.56 -1.81 -5.37
CA SER A 284 15.25 -1.95 -6.02
C SER A 284 14.57 -3.27 -5.67
N ARG A 285 15.32 -4.39 -5.64
CA ARG A 285 14.79 -5.69 -5.20
C ARG A 285 14.30 -5.66 -3.77
N LEU A 286 15.14 -5.17 -2.86
CA LEU A 286 14.80 -5.07 -1.45
C LEU A 286 13.55 -4.20 -1.24
N THR A 287 13.50 -3.03 -1.88
CA THR A 287 12.37 -2.10 -1.72
C THR A 287 11.05 -2.66 -2.26
N ASN A 288 11.05 -3.27 -3.46
CA ASN A 288 9.84 -3.85 -4.03
C ASN A 288 9.34 -5.05 -3.19
N SER A 289 10.24 -5.96 -2.80
CA SER A 289 9.89 -7.12 -1.98
C SER A 289 9.38 -6.71 -0.59
N SER A 290 10.02 -5.71 0.04
CA SER A 290 9.55 -5.14 1.30
C SER A 290 8.19 -4.47 1.19
N ALA A 291 7.89 -3.78 0.08
CA ALA A 291 6.59 -3.13 -0.11
C ALA A 291 5.45 -4.16 -0.10
N LEU A 292 5.65 -5.31 -0.76
CA LEU A 292 4.67 -6.38 -0.77
C LEU A 292 4.58 -7.11 0.58
N LEU A 293 5.71 -7.43 1.22
CA LEU A 293 5.71 -8.03 2.56
C LEU A 293 5.02 -7.14 3.60
N THR A 294 5.29 -5.83 3.57
CA THR A 294 4.63 -4.84 4.44
C THR A 294 3.11 -4.91 4.27
N ARG A 295 2.65 -4.98 3.01
CA ARG A 295 1.22 -5.07 2.72
C ARG A 295 0.63 -6.40 3.19
N ILE A 296 1.33 -7.52 2.97
CA ILE A 296 0.91 -8.85 3.41
C ILE A 296 0.74 -8.90 4.94
N PHE A 297 1.69 -8.35 5.70
CA PHE A 297 1.66 -8.39 7.16
C PHE A 297 0.79 -7.28 7.79
N SER A 298 0.34 -6.30 7.01
CA SER A 298 -0.38 -5.12 7.54
C SER A 298 -1.74 -5.43 8.18
N THR A 299 -2.33 -6.60 7.93
CA THR A 299 -3.59 -7.04 8.56
C THR A 299 -3.38 -7.49 10.01
N GLY A 300 -2.15 -7.87 10.40
CA GLY A 300 -1.87 -8.48 11.70
C GLY A 300 -2.43 -9.90 11.85
N GLU A 301 -2.83 -10.55 10.75
CA GLU A 301 -3.18 -11.98 10.78
C GLU A 301 -1.94 -12.82 11.09
N SER A 302 -2.08 -13.84 11.95
CA SER A 302 -1.02 -14.79 12.22
C SER A 302 -0.70 -15.63 10.99
N MET A 303 0.58 -15.71 10.64
CA MET A 303 1.07 -16.53 9.53
C MET A 303 1.09 -18.03 9.90
N PRO A 304 1.02 -18.92 8.90
CA PRO A 304 1.24 -20.35 9.10
C PRO A 304 2.59 -20.65 9.75
N VAL A 305 2.62 -21.62 10.68
CA VAL A 305 3.84 -21.98 11.44
C VAL A 305 4.98 -22.42 10.51
N THR A 306 4.67 -23.08 9.40
CA THR A 306 5.65 -23.51 8.38
C THR A 306 6.43 -22.33 7.79
N HIS A 307 5.83 -21.14 7.75
CA HIS A 307 6.49 -19.97 7.19
C HIS A 307 7.60 -19.44 8.12
N LEU A 308 7.56 -19.75 9.42
CA LEU A 308 8.56 -19.31 10.39
C LEU A 308 9.93 -19.96 10.17
N GLU A 309 10.03 -21.00 9.34
CA GLU A 309 11.32 -21.56 8.92
C GLU A 309 12.14 -20.58 8.07
N HIS A 310 11.45 -19.80 7.22
CA HIS A 310 12.10 -18.87 6.28
C HIS A 310 11.89 -17.40 6.66
N VAL A 311 10.73 -17.09 7.24
CA VAL A 311 10.32 -15.75 7.70
C VAL A 311 10.28 -15.73 9.23
N GLY A 312 11.29 -16.33 9.86
CA GLY A 312 11.43 -16.43 11.30
C GLY A 312 12.52 -15.53 11.87
N SER A 313 13.19 -16.02 12.91
CA SER A 313 14.20 -15.25 13.66
C SER A 313 15.36 -14.74 12.79
N GLU A 314 15.82 -15.52 11.82
CA GLU A 314 16.93 -15.12 10.93
C GLU A 314 16.53 -13.94 10.04
N PHE A 315 15.34 -14.00 9.44
CA PHE A 315 14.81 -12.94 8.60
C PHE A 315 14.62 -11.64 9.39
N VAL A 316 14.04 -11.71 10.59
CA VAL A 316 13.88 -10.53 11.45
C VAL A 316 15.22 -9.94 11.87
N THR A 317 16.20 -10.80 12.18
CA THR A 317 17.57 -10.37 12.53
C THR A 317 18.22 -9.66 11.34
N PHE A 318 18.04 -10.19 10.12
CA PHE A 318 18.49 -9.57 8.88
C PHE A 318 17.86 -8.17 8.69
N LEU A 319 16.54 -8.03 8.87
CA LEU A 319 15.86 -6.74 8.75
C LEU A 319 16.42 -5.72 9.75
N LEU A 320 16.54 -6.11 11.02
CA LEU A 320 17.07 -5.23 12.07
C LEU A 320 18.55 -4.87 11.84
N ALA A 321 19.35 -5.77 11.29
CA ALA A 321 20.74 -5.47 10.93
C ALA A 321 20.81 -4.38 9.85
N PHE A 322 19.98 -4.48 8.81
CA PHE A 322 19.97 -3.52 7.70
C PHE A 322 19.32 -2.18 8.05
N ILE A 323 18.55 -2.12 9.15
CA ILE A 323 18.09 -0.84 9.72
C ILE A 323 19.24 -0.09 10.38
N GLU A 324 20.11 -0.80 11.12
CA GLU A 324 21.26 -0.19 11.81
C GLU A 324 22.44 0.06 10.86
N GLU A 325 22.70 -0.88 9.96
CA GLU A 325 23.85 -0.90 9.04
C GLU A 325 23.34 -1.19 7.62
N PRO A 326 22.79 -0.17 6.93
CA PRO A 326 22.30 -0.34 5.56
C PRO A 326 23.46 -0.66 4.59
N PRO A 327 23.18 -1.31 3.45
CA PRO A 327 24.20 -1.66 2.48
C PRO A 327 24.78 -0.40 1.84
N GLU A 328 26.08 -0.41 1.49
CA GLU A 328 26.77 0.72 0.86
C GLU A 328 26.11 1.20 -0.46
N THR A 329 25.37 0.31 -1.12
CA THR A 329 24.60 0.62 -2.34
C THR A 329 23.37 1.49 -2.08
N ASP A 330 22.95 1.66 -0.82
CA ASP A 330 21.82 2.50 -0.42
C ASP A 330 22.25 3.96 -0.25
N SER A 331 22.61 4.62 -1.35
CA SER A 331 23.04 6.03 -1.32
C SER A 331 21.93 7.02 -0.92
N ALA A 332 20.68 6.57 -0.88
CA ALA A 332 19.51 7.40 -0.60
C ALA A 332 18.88 7.10 0.78
N ASP A 333 19.52 6.26 1.60
CA ASP A 333 19.07 5.86 2.94
C ASP A 333 17.61 5.35 2.99
N VAL A 334 17.18 4.63 1.95
CA VAL A 334 15.78 4.17 1.79
C VAL A 334 15.55 2.85 2.54
N ILE A 335 16.57 2.01 2.68
CA ILE A 335 16.45 0.67 3.27
C ILE A 335 16.01 0.72 4.73
N PRO A 336 16.58 1.58 5.61
CA PRO A 336 16.18 1.61 7.01
C PRO A 336 14.69 1.89 7.21
N ASP A 337 14.12 2.86 6.49
CA ASP A 337 12.68 3.17 6.58
C ASP A 337 11.82 2.07 5.94
N THR A 338 12.33 1.44 4.89
CA THR A 338 11.62 0.36 4.20
C THR A 338 11.53 -0.89 5.07
N PHE A 339 12.64 -1.30 5.70
CA PHE A 339 12.69 -2.47 6.56
C PHE A 339 11.98 -2.22 7.88
N LEU A 340 12.03 -0.98 8.41
CA LEU A 340 11.26 -0.62 9.58
C LEU A 340 9.76 -0.85 9.36
N ARG A 341 9.22 -0.51 8.18
CA ARG A 341 7.81 -0.78 7.85
C ARG A 341 7.50 -2.28 7.87
N VAL A 342 8.39 -3.11 7.33
CA VAL A 342 8.24 -4.58 7.37
C VAL A 342 8.24 -5.07 8.81
N VAL A 343 9.16 -4.61 9.66
CA VAL A 343 9.24 -5.00 11.07
C VAL A 343 7.98 -4.58 11.83
N LEU A 344 7.49 -3.35 11.64
CA LEU A 344 6.25 -2.88 12.27
C LEU A 344 5.05 -3.71 11.83
N ALA A 345 4.93 -4.01 10.53
CA ALA A 345 3.82 -4.80 9.99
C ALA A 345 3.90 -6.25 10.50
N TYR A 346 5.09 -6.85 10.46
CA TYR A 346 5.33 -8.20 10.96
C TYR A 346 5.04 -8.32 12.45
N ASN A 347 5.32 -7.28 13.25
CA ASN A 347 5.04 -7.29 14.69
C ASN A 347 3.53 -7.30 15.00
N LEU A 348 2.66 -6.84 14.09
CA LEU A 348 1.21 -6.77 14.33
C LEU A 348 0.59 -8.14 14.65
N GLN A 349 1.15 -9.22 14.11
CA GLN A 349 0.64 -10.58 14.27
C GLN A 349 0.72 -11.13 15.70
N PHE A 350 1.61 -10.57 16.53
CA PHE A 350 1.86 -11.12 17.86
C PHE A 350 0.87 -10.52 18.87
N PRO A 351 0.18 -11.35 19.66
CA PRO A 351 -0.70 -10.85 20.71
C PRO A 351 0.10 -10.12 21.79
N PRO A 352 -0.55 -9.20 22.54
CA PRO A 352 0.09 -8.51 23.66
C PRO A 352 0.70 -9.50 24.66
N HIS A 353 1.91 -9.19 25.14
CA HIS A 353 2.64 -10.03 26.10
C HIS A 353 2.96 -11.46 25.63
N SER A 354 3.01 -11.69 24.30
CA SER A 354 3.46 -12.96 23.75
C SER A 354 4.91 -13.26 24.17
N SER A 355 5.15 -14.43 24.76
CA SER A 355 6.48 -14.93 25.09
C SER A 355 7.31 -15.34 23.86
N HIS A 356 6.66 -15.49 22.70
CA HIS A 356 7.26 -15.94 21.45
C HIS A 356 7.18 -14.88 20.35
N ASN A 357 7.33 -13.60 20.73
CA ASN A 357 7.42 -12.53 19.74
C ASN A 357 8.83 -12.51 19.13
N LEU A 358 8.96 -12.98 17.89
CA LEU A 358 10.24 -13.09 17.19
C LEU A 358 10.94 -11.75 16.97
N VAL A 359 10.19 -10.63 16.90
CA VAL A 359 10.75 -9.28 16.84
C VAL A 359 11.45 -8.93 18.14
N LEU A 360 10.80 -9.19 19.27
CA LEU A 360 11.38 -8.93 20.59
C LEU A 360 12.53 -9.89 20.90
N GLU A 361 12.44 -11.16 20.50
CA GLU A 361 13.54 -12.11 20.63
C GLU A 361 14.78 -11.66 19.84
N ALA A 362 14.59 -11.22 18.60
CA ALA A 362 15.68 -10.71 17.77
C ALA A 362 16.27 -9.43 18.36
N LEU A 363 15.44 -8.48 18.80
CA LEU A 363 15.89 -7.26 19.49
C LEU A 363 16.67 -7.57 20.76
N ALA A 364 16.20 -8.50 21.59
CA ALA A 364 16.83 -8.88 22.85
C ALA A 364 18.23 -9.51 22.68
N ARG A 365 18.57 -10.01 21.49
CA ARG A 365 19.90 -10.52 21.15
C ARG A 365 20.86 -9.42 20.67
N ARG A 366 20.37 -8.21 20.41
CA ARG A 366 21.19 -7.08 19.93
C ARG A 366 21.78 -6.31 21.11
N ASN A 367 22.98 -5.78 20.89
CA ASN A 367 23.62 -4.82 21.81
C ASN A 367 23.33 -3.36 21.42
N ASN A 368 22.88 -3.14 20.17
CA ASN A 368 22.60 -1.83 19.62
C ASN A 368 21.34 -1.88 18.74
N ALA A 369 20.43 -0.95 18.98
CA ALA A 369 19.23 -0.70 18.18
C ALA A 369 18.97 0.81 18.05
N LYS A 370 20.04 1.60 17.92
CA LYS A 370 20.00 3.07 17.93
C LYS A 370 19.15 3.61 16.78
N VAL A 371 19.45 3.23 15.54
CA VAL A 371 18.73 3.74 14.36
C VAL A 371 17.26 3.32 14.40
N PHE A 372 17.00 2.07 14.82
CA PHE A 372 15.66 1.56 15.02
C PHE A 372 14.87 2.40 16.04
N THR A 373 15.44 2.61 17.23
CA THR A 373 14.80 3.36 18.33
C THR A 373 14.58 4.84 17.99
N GLU A 374 15.55 5.50 17.36
CA GLU A 374 15.42 6.88 16.87
C GLU A 374 14.31 7.00 15.82
N LYS A 375 14.20 6.06 14.88
CA LYS A 375 13.18 6.09 13.83
C LYS A 375 11.77 5.83 14.36
N ILE A 376 11.58 4.88 15.27
CA ILE A 376 10.25 4.68 15.88
C ILE A 376 9.81 5.90 16.70
N LEU A 377 10.74 6.60 17.35
CA LEU A 377 10.44 7.87 18.02
C LEU A 377 10.07 8.97 17.03
N LEU A 378 10.78 9.07 15.91
CA LEU A 378 10.47 10.03 14.85
C LEU A 378 9.06 9.79 14.28
N ILE A 379 8.68 8.53 14.04
CA ILE A 379 7.35 8.16 13.56
C ILE A 379 6.28 8.55 14.59
N LEU A 380 6.49 8.22 15.87
CA LEU A 380 5.56 8.59 16.93
C LEU A 380 5.40 10.12 17.03
N ASN A 381 6.48 10.88 16.83
CA ASN A 381 6.43 12.35 16.88
C ASN A 381 5.71 12.97 15.68
N ARG A 382 5.77 12.32 14.51
CA ARG A 382 5.01 12.74 13.32
C ARG A 382 3.53 12.39 13.41
N GLU A 383 3.14 11.49 14.30
CA GLU A 383 1.76 10.98 14.47
C GLU A 383 1.16 10.38 13.18
N ASP A 384 2.04 9.97 12.27
CA ASP A 384 1.69 9.41 10.99
C ASP A 384 2.24 7.98 10.92
N ASP A 385 1.37 7.03 11.24
CA ASP A 385 1.72 5.61 11.19
C ASP A 385 1.97 5.21 9.72
N PRO A 386 3.17 4.73 9.37
CA PRO A 386 3.48 4.37 8.00
C PRO A 386 2.62 3.22 7.47
N LEU A 387 1.96 2.45 8.34
CA LEU A 387 1.07 1.36 7.97
C LEU A 387 -0.39 1.80 7.76
N ARG A 388 -0.74 3.05 8.08
CA ARG A 388 -2.11 3.59 7.92
C ARG A 388 -2.63 3.44 6.48
N ALA A 389 -1.74 3.59 5.49
CA ALA A 389 -2.10 3.46 4.07
C ALA A 389 -2.45 2.01 3.65
N TYR A 390 -2.09 1.01 4.44
CA TYR A 390 -2.21 -0.41 4.05
C TYR A 390 -3.38 -1.13 4.74
N SER A 391 -3.83 -0.64 5.90
CA SER A 391 -4.83 -1.33 6.70
C SER A 391 -5.75 -0.36 7.44
N SER A 392 -7.02 -0.34 7.05
CA SER A 392 -8.09 0.38 7.77
C SER A 392 -8.39 -0.24 9.14
N THR A 393 -8.10 -1.53 9.33
CA THR A 393 -8.40 -2.30 10.55
C THR A 393 -7.35 -2.12 11.65
N SER A 394 -6.09 -1.90 11.30
CA SER A 394 -5.01 -1.66 12.29
C SER A 394 -5.13 -0.30 13.02
N GLY A 395 -5.99 0.59 12.52
CA GLY A 395 -6.25 1.91 13.10
C GLY A 395 -5.03 2.83 13.14
N GLY A 396 -3.95 2.52 12.42
CA GLY A 396 -2.69 3.26 12.49
C GLY A 396 -2.05 3.23 13.88
N LYS A 397 -2.10 2.07 14.55
CA LYS A 397 -1.55 1.87 15.91
C LYS A 397 -0.32 0.96 15.94
N SER A 398 0.33 0.70 14.81
CA SER A 398 1.51 -0.18 14.73
C SER A 398 2.64 0.34 15.59
N ILE A 399 2.82 1.66 15.63
CA ILE A 399 3.87 2.31 16.41
C ILE A 399 3.63 2.19 17.92
N PHE A 400 2.39 2.42 18.37
CA PHE A 400 2.04 2.23 19.77
C PHE A 400 2.19 0.77 20.19
N LYS A 401 1.75 -0.17 19.34
CA LYS A 401 1.96 -1.61 19.58
C LYS A 401 3.44 -1.95 19.71
N MET A 402 4.28 -1.45 18.81
CA MET A 402 5.73 -1.68 18.88
C MET A 402 6.33 -1.15 20.19
N PHE A 403 5.93 0.04 20.65
CA PHE A 403 6.38 0.55 21.95
C PHE A 403 5.87 -0.28 23.12
N TYR A 404 4.60 -0.70 23.11
CA TYR A 404 4.06 -1.57 24.18
C TYR A 404 4.84 -2.88 24.27
N ASP A 405 5.15 -3.48 23.12
CA ASP A 405 5.91 -4.72 23.04
C ASP A 405 7.36 -4.50 23.48
N LEU A 406 8.02 -3.43 23.01
CA LEU A 406 9.39 -3.08 23.35
C LEU A 406 9.57 -2.85 24.86
N PHE A 407 8.64 -2.12 25.47
CA PHE A 407 8.63 -1.88 26.92
C PHE A 407 7.98 -3.02 27.72
N SER A 408 7.56 -4.14 27.12
CA SER A 408 7.02 -5.27 27.89
C SER A 408 8.09 -6.15 28.54
N PHE A 409 9.34 -6.10 28.06
CA PHE A 409 10.46 -6.89 28.58
C PHE A 409 11.68 -6.00 28.87
N ASP A 410 12.32 -6.22 30.03
CA ASP A 410 13.46 -5.40 30.48
C ASP A 410 14.61 -5.38 29.48
N LYS A 411 14.92 -6.52 28.85
CA LYS A 411 16.00 -6.62 27.87
C LYS A 411 15.77 -5.76 26.63
N THR A 412 14.54 -5.70 26.14
CA THR A 412 14.19 -4.89 24.96
C THR A 412 14.00 -3.43 25.33
N ALA A 413 13.48 -3.13 26.52
CA ALA A 413 13.38 -1.77 27.03
C ALA A 413 14.76 -1.12 27.22
N ALA A 414 15.76 -1.90 27.66
CA ALA A 414 17.14 -1.45 27.82
C ALA A 414 17.83 -1.02 26.51
N LEU A 415 17.27 -1.34 25.35
CA LEU A 415 17.78 -0.86 24.05
C LEU A 415 17.49 0.63 23.81
N VAL A 416 16.48 1.19 24.49
CA VAL A 416 16.14 2.61 24.38
C VAL A 416 17.03 3.39 25.33
N TYR A 417 17.88 4.28 24.78
CA TYR A 417 18.79 5.06 25.62
C TYR A 417 18.02 6.04 26.51
N THR A 418 18.58 6.39 27.67
CA THR A 418 17.93 7.31 28.62
C THR A 418 17.58 8.67 27.99
N ASN A 419 18.35 9.16 27.02
CA ASN A 419 18.00 10.40 26.29
C ASN A 419 16.75 10.22 25.43
N ASP A 420 16.63 9.09 24.73
CA ASP A 420 15.49 8.75 23.90
C ASP A 420 14.23 8.52 24.76
N ILE A 421 14.39 7.96 25.96
CA ILE A 421 13.32 7.87 26.96
C ILE A 421 12.85 9.25 27.42
N LYS A 422 13.77 10.19 27.65
CA LYS A 422 13.40 11.58 28.00
C LYS A 422 12.64 12.25 26.87
N VAL A 423 13.07 12.08 25.62
CA VAL A 423 12.35 12.57 24.43
C VAL A 423 10.95 11.96 24.35
N LEU A 424 10.82 10.65 24.58
CA LEU A 424 9.54 9.97 24.62
C LEU A 424 8.62 10.54 25.71
N ILE A 425 9.15 10.82 26.90
CA ILE A 425 8.40 11.45 28.00
C ILE A 425 7.98 12.87 27.63
N ASP A 426 8.86 13.66 27.01
CA ASP A 426 8.51 15.02 26.53
C ASP A 426 7.36 14.97 25.52
N MET A 427 7.37 13.97 24.62
CA MET A 427 6.27 13.72 23.69
C MET A 427 4.99 13.32 24.42
N ILE A 428 5.04 12.38 25.37
CA ILE A 428 3.89 11.98 26.18
C ILE A 428 3.29 13.18 26.89
N VAL A 429 4.10 13.99 27.58
CA VAL A 429 3.61 15.17 28.32
C VAL A 429 2.96 16.18 27.38
N ARG A 430 3.58 16.46 26.22
CA ARG A 430 3.00 17.34 25.18
C ARG A 430 1.63 16.84 24.75
N GLN A 431 1.53 15.57 24.41
CA GLN A 431 0.28 14.96 23.91
C GLN A 431 -0.80 14.91 24.98
N LEU A 432 -0.45 14.54 26.21
CA LEU A 432 -1.40 14.59 27.32
C LEU A 432 -1.83 16.00 27.68
N THR A 433 -1.09 17.04 27.28
CA THR A 433 -1.51 18.44 27.47
C THR A 433 -2.43 18.89 26.34
N ASP A 434 -2.09 18.55 25.09
CA ASP A 434 -2.76 19.06 23.89
C ASP A 434 -4.07 18.30 23.56
N LEU A 435 -4.17 17.02 23.93
CA LEU A 435 -5.30 16.18 23.56
C LEU A 435 -6.52 16.38 24.46
N SER A 436 -7.66 16.63 23.82
CA SER A 436 -8.97 16.79 24.44
C SER A 436 -9.56 15.46 24.95
N PRO A 437 -10.52 15.51 25.90
CA PRO A 437 -11.28 14.34 26.31
C PRO A 437 -12.00 13.66 25.14
N GLY A 438 -11.93 12.33 25.09
CA GLY A 438 -12.55 11.51 24.03
C GLY A 438 -11.66 11.23 22.81
N ASP A 439 -10.48 11.86 22.68
CA ASP A 439 -9.51 11.46 21.67
C ASP A 439 -8.88 10.10 22.03
N ALA A 440 -9.07 9.10 21.18
CA ALA A 440 -8.58 7.74 21.39
C ALA A 440 -7.05 7.66 21.57
N ARG A 441 -6.28 8.63 21.03
CA ARG A 441 -4.82 8.68 21.18
C ARG A 441 -4.40 9.00 22.61
N ARG A 442 -5.21 9.76 23.36
CA ARG A 442 -4.91 10.14 24.74
C ARG A 442 -4.77 8.91 25.63
N SER A 443 -5.67 7.94 25.46
CA SER A 443 -5.59 6.65 26.15
C SER A 443 -4.33 5.86 25.77
N GLU A 444 -3.88 5.94 24.50
CA GLU A 444 -2.66 5.24 24.08
C GLU A 444 -1.40 5.88 24.71
N TYR A 445 -1.31 7.21 24.76
CA TYR A 445 -0.21 7.89 25.45
C TYR A 445 -0.20 7.63 26.97
N LEU A 446 -1.36 7.47 27.61
CA LEU A 446 -1.44 7.08 29.02
C LEU A 446 -0.93 5.65 29.26
N LYS A 447 -1.30 4.69 28.40
CA LYS A 447 -0.77 3.32 28.45
C LYS A 447 0.74 3.30 28.22
N LEU A 448 1.22 4.09 27.25
CA LEU A 448 2.64 4.22 26.95
C LEU A 448 3.41 4.80 28.14
N CYS A 449 2.87 5.85 28.77
CA CYS A 449 3.40 6.42 30.00
C CYS A 449 3.56 5.35 31.08
N ARG A 450 2.52 4.55 31.32
CA ARG A 450 2.57 3.44 32.29
C ARG A 450 3.72 2.47 32.00
N MET A 451 3.90 2.07 30.74
CA MET A 451 4.94 1.12 30.34
C MET A 451 6.35 1.69 30.51
N VAL A 452 6.55 2.96 30.12
CA VAL A 452 7.82 3.66 30.31
C VAL A 452 8.14 3.77 31.79
N LEU A 453 7.19 4.17 32.64
CA LEU A 453 7.41 4.29 34.09
C LEU A 453 7.75 2.94 34.75
N ARG A 454 7.20 1.83 34.24
CA ARG A 454 7.42 0.49 34.78
C ARG A 454 8.79 -0.07 34.42
N ASN A 455 9.13 -0.04 33.14
CA ASN A 455 10.20 -0.87 32.57
C ASN A 455 11.38 -0.05 32.04
N SER A 456 11.56 1.18 32.51
CA SER A 456 12.75 2.00 32.24
C SER A 456 13.46 2.45 33.53
N ASN A 457 14.61 3.12 33.38
CA ASN A 457 15.32 3.75 34.48
C ASN A 457 14.71 5.10 34.93
N TYR A 458 13.39 5.29 34.78
CA TYR A 458 12.68 6.51 35.16
C TYR A 458 12.90 6.92 36.63
N TYR A 459 13.05 5.94 37.52
CA TYR A 459 13.28 6.18 38.95
C TYR A 459 14.55 7.00 39.24
N GLU A 460 15.54 6.94 38.36
CA GLU A 460 16.81 7.65 38.50
C GLU A 460 16.69 9.12 38.13
N HIS A 461 16.08 9.40 36.96
CA HIS A 461 16.10 10.74 36.38
C HIS A 461 14.81 11.54 36.62
N LYS A 462 13.66 10.88 36.87
CA LYS A 462 12.36 11.50 37.18
C LYS A 462 12.00 12.69 36.27
N HIS A 463 12.31 12.54 34.98
CA HIS A 463 12.24 13.61 34.00
C HIS A 463 10.78 14.04 33.81
N ARG A 464 10.49 15.35 33.84
CA ARG A 464 9.14 15.94 33.70
C ARG A 464 8.08 15.46 34.71
N ILE A 465 8.48 14.93 35.87
CA ILE A 465 7.53 14.42 36.87
C ILE A 465 6.46 15.45 37.28
N SER A 466 6.84 16.71 37.46
CA SER A 466 5.89 17.78 37.83
C SER A 466 4.82 18.02 36.76
N ASP A 467 5.18 17.85 35.48
CA ASP A 467 4.25 18.08 34.38
C ASP A 467 3.34 16.86 34.16
N LEU A 468 3.86 15.65 34.38
CA LEU A 468 3.05 14.44 34.43
C LEU A 468 2.01 14.50 35.56
N GLN A 469 2.41 14.94 36.76
CA GLN A 469 1.49 15.16 37.89
C GLN A 469 0.38 16.15 37.51
N LYS A 470 0.73 17.31 36.94
CA LYS A 470 -0.26 18.30 36.47
C LYS A 470 -1.22 17.72 35.43
N CYS A 471 -0.71 16.97 34.45
CA CYS A 471 -1.53 16.30 33.45
C CYS A 471 -2.51 15.31 34.09
N PHE A 472 -2.04 14.51 35.04
CA PHE A 472 -2.85 13.50 35.72
C PHE A 472 -3.94 14.13 36.58
N THR A 473 -3.60 15.17 37.36
CA THR A 473 -4.59 15.94 38.13
C THR A 473 -5.63 16.57 37.21
N ARG A 474 -5.20 17.19 36.10
CA ARG A 474 -6.10 17.80 35.11
C ARG A 474 -7.09 16.77 34.57
N ILE A 475 -6.60 15.61 34.08
CA ILE A 475 -7.44 14.54 33.53
C ILE A 475 -8.38 13.96 34.59
N PHE A 476 -7.90 13.80 35.83
CA PHE A 476 -8.69 13.29 36.94
C PHE A 476 -9.87 14.21 37.29
N CYS A 477 -9.68 15.53 37.17
CA CYS A 477 -10.70 16.55 37.43
C CYS A 477 -11.62 16.87 36.23
N GLU A 478 -11.49 16.18 35.09
CA GLU A 478 -12.39 16.39 33.95
C GLU A 478 -13.81 15.85 34.22
N ASP A 479 -14.84 16.67 34.08
CA ASP A 479 -16.23 16.29 34.38
C ASP A 479 -16.98 15.61 33.20
N THR A 480 -16.30 15.32 32.10
CA THR A 480 -16.93 14.78 30.87
C THR A 480 -17.06 13.26 30.90
N LEU A 481 -18.15 12.68 30.41
CA LEU A 481 -18.29 11.22 30.28
C LEU A 481 -17.17 10.58 29.42
N SER A 482 -16.69 11.32 28.41
CA SER A 482 -15.60 10.92 27.51
C SER A 482 -14.24 10.79 28.19
N SER A 483 -14.05 11.33 29.40
CA SER A 483 -12.78 11.22 30.14
C SER A 483 -12.71 9.99 31.05
N HIS A 484 -13.82 9.27 31.28
CA HIS A 484 -13.86 8.17 32.26
C HIS A 484 -12.82 7.07 32.01
N ASN A 485 -12.58 6.70 30.76
CA ASN A 485 -11.57 5.70 30.42
C ASN A 485 -10.16 6.21 30.77
N ASP A 486 -9.85 7.45 30.42
CA ASP A 486 -8.56 8.07 30.71
C ASP A 486 -8.35 8.27 32.21
N GLN A 487 -9.41 8.61 32.95
CA GLN A 487 -9.40 8.70 34.41
C GLN A 487 -9.10 7.35 35.06
N ALA A 488 -9.70 6.27 34.55
CA ALA A 488 -9.39 4.92 35.03
C ALA A 488 -7.91 4.59 34.81
N LEU A 489 -7.37 4.88 33.62
CA LEU A 489 -5.95 4.70 33.33
C LEU A 489 -5.07 5.54 34.25
N VAL A 490 -5.38 6.82 34.45
CA VAL A 490 -4.63 7.70 35.38
C VAL A 490 -4.64 7.15 36.81
N ARG A 491 -5.79 6.64 37.29
CA ARG A 491 -5.89 6.00 38.61
C ARG A 491 -5.02 4.75 38.69
N ASP A 492 -5.04 3.90 37.67
CA ASP A 492 -4.23 2.68 37.61
C ASP A 492 -2.74 3.02 37.68
N VAL A 493 -2.28 4.00 36.88
CA VAL A 493 -0.87 4.44 36.91
C VAL A 493 -0.52 5.05 38.27
N SER A 494 -1.38 5.90 38.83
CA SER A 494 -1.14 6.56 40.12
C SER A 494 -1.11 5.58 41.29
N ASN A 495 -1.89 4.51 41.21
CA ASN A 495 -1.91 3.44 42.21
C ASN A 495 -0.69 2.52 42.10
N GLU A 496 -0.21 2.28 40.88
CA GLU A 496 0.97 1.48 40.64
C GLU A 496 2.27 2.19 41.05
N PHE A 497 2.33 3.52 40.85
CA PHE A 497 3.51 4.33 41.16
C PHE A 497 3.21 5.43 42.20
N PRO A 498 2.82 5.07 43.43
CA PRO A 498 2.44 6.04 44.45
C PRO A 498 3.58 7.01 44.80
N GLN A 499 4.84 6.58 44.70
CA GLN A 499 6.01 7.41 44.94
C GLN A 499 6.14 8.62 43.99
N TYR A 500 5.41 8.62 42.86
CA TYR A 500 5.42 9.72 41.91
C TYR A 500 4.12 10.52 41.92
N PHE A 501 3.00 9.95 42.34
CA PHE A 501 1.67 10.55 42.15
C PHE A 501 0.82 10.66 43.41
N LYS A 502 1.24 10.04 44.53
CA LYS A 502 0.61 10.23 45.86
C LYS A 502 1.53 11.10 46.70
N GLY A 503 1.25 12.39 46.72
CA GLY A 503 1.95 13.43 47.49
C GLY A 503 1.01 14.57 47.79
#